data_AF-A0A369LLA8-F1
#
_entry.id   AF-A0A369LLA8-F1
#
_cell.length_a   1.000
_cell.length_b   1.000
_cell.length_c   1.000
_cell.angle_alpha   90.00
_cell.angle_beta   90.00
_cell.angle_gamma   90.00
#
_symmetry.space_group_name_H-M   'P 1'
#
loop_
_entity.id
_entity.type
_entity.pdbx_description
1 polymer ?
#
loop_
_entity_poly.entity_id
_entity_poly.type
_entity_poly.pdbx_seq_one_letter_code
_entity_poly.pdbx_strand_id
1 'polypeptide(L)'
;MAQHFEDISIDDILSVAECEHEAHSRFVQVLCINGEEGIDLVYSYQKTADQGYAVHNYRVHGVKPETHIPSVTKFYLVAFPFENEAHDLFGVQVDDIAIDFKGGFYKVAMDKPMTVISPAQKAAREKAAKLAAAKAAKAAKAAQEAASKAKAVAGEGAQVAPAIDWEAERAKVEAKCANLDADKAAKVMAAFEAKMKKAQAEAAKAADGKPAVDWEAERAKVEGKCANLPEDKAAKVMAAFEAKVRAAQGDASAKGGE
;
A
#
# COMPACT_ATOMS: atom_id res chain seq x y z
N MET A 1 43.82 30.43 -1.75
CA MET A 1 43.71 29.35 -0.75
C MET A 1 42.95 28.22 -1.41
N ALA A 2 43.59 27.07 -1.65
CA ALA A 2 42.91 25.92 -2.23
C ALA A 2 42.12 25.22 -1.11
N GLN A 3 40.86 24.89 -1.37
CA GLN A 3 40.08 24.05 -0.46
C GLN A 3 40.39 22.58 -0.75
N HIS A 4 40.57 21.77 0.30
CA HIS A 4 40.81 20.33 0.14
C HIS A 4 39.47 19.60 0.12
N PHE A 5 39.29 18.71 -0.86
CA PHE A 5 38.12 17.84 -0.99
C PHE A 5 38.60 16.40 -1.10
N GLU A 6 38.02 15.53 -0.27
CA GLU A 6 38.35 14.11 -0.21
C GLU A 6 37.06 13.30 -0.22
N ASP A 7 37.01 12.25 -1.03
CA ASP A 7 35.84 11.40 -1.15
C ASP A 7 35.95 10.24 -0.16
N ILE A 8 34.91 10.03 0.63
CA ILE A 8 34.85 9.01 1.67
C ILE A 8 33.58 8.18 1.52
N SER A 9 33.58 6.96 2.04
CA SER A 9 32.38 6.13 2.10
C SER A 9 31.52 6.51 3.31
N ILE A 10 30.27 6.02 3.34
CA ILE A 10 29.38 6.20 4.49
C ILE A 10 29.96 5.55 5.76
N ASP A 11 30.61 4.40 5.60
CA ASP A 11 31.22 3.65 6.71
C ASP A 11 32.38 4.42 7.35
N ASP A 12 33.01 5.34 6.60
CA ASP A 12 34.15 6.13 7.08
C ASP A 12 33.75 7.39 7.84
N ILE A 13 32.47 7.82 7.80
CA ILE A 13 32.00 9.10 8.37
C ILE A 13 32.40 9.24 9.85
N LEU A 14 32.16 8.20 10.65
CA LEU A 14 32.47 8.22 12.09
C LEU A 14 33.98 8.21 12.34
N SER A 15 34.73 7.40 11.60
CA SER A 15 36.18 7.30 11.72
C SER A 15 36.86 8.64 11.38
N VAL A 16 36.36 9.34 10.36
CA VAL A 16 36.83 10.68 9.99
C VAL A 16 36.46 11.69 11.07
N ALA A 17 35.22 11.68 11.56
CA ALA A 17 34.80 12.58 12.64
C ALA A 17 35.62 12.39 13.92
N GLU A 18 35.96 11.15 14.28
CA GLU A 18 36.82 10.82 15.41
C GLU A 18 38.25 11.37 15.19
N CYS A 19 38.85 11.09 14.04
CA CYS A 19 40.19 11.57 13.68
C CYS A 19 40.28 13.10 13.69
N GLU A 20 39.28 13.78 13.12
CA GLU A 20 39.18 15.24 13.14
C GLU A 20 39.02 15.80 14.55
N HIS A 21 38.25 15.11 15.40
CA HIS A 21 38.04 15.48 16.80
C HIS A 21 39.31 15.32 17.63
N GLU A 22 40.04 14.22 17.46
CA GLU A 22 41.36 13.99 18.07
C GLU A 22 42.40 15.01 17.59
N ALA A 23 42.33 15.42 16.32
CA ALA A 23 43.13 16.48 15.75
C ALA A 23 42.68 17.90 16.19
N HIS A 24 41.71 18.02 17.10
CA HIS A 24 41.15 19.27 17.60
C HIS A 24 40.59 20.19 16.50
N SER A 25 40.21 19.62 15.37
CA SER A 25 39.63 20.37 14.26
C SER A 25 38.21 20.82 14.62
N ARG A 26 37.85 22.04 14.21
CA ARG A 26 36.54 22.62 14.47
C ARG A 26 35.56 22.18 13.38
N PHE A 27 34.46 21.54 13.77
CA PHE A 27 33.36 21.27 12.86
C PHE A 27 32.74 22.56 12.33
N VAL A 28 32.51 22.64 11.02
CA VAL A 28 31.99 23.85 10.36
C VAL A 28 30.55 23.66 9.89
N GLN A 29 30.27 22.62 9.10
CA GLN A 29 28.95 22.38 8.52
C GLN A 29 28.82 20.97 7.93
N VAL A 30 27.56 20.56 7.69
CA VAL A 30 27.19 19.56 6.68
C VAL A 30 26.45 20.28 5.56
N LEU A 31 26.92 20.17 4.33
CA LEU A 31 26.24 20.69 3.14
C LEU A 31 25.62 19.54 2.36
N CYS A 32 24.33 19.67 2.04
CA CYS A 32 23.63 18.75 1.13
C CYS A 32 23.59 19.33 -0.28
N ILE A 33 23.91 18.51 -1.28
CA ILE A 33 23.87 18.85 -2.70
C ILE A 33 23.00 17.80 -3.40
N ASN A 34 22.11 18.24 -4.28
CA ASN A 34 21.39 17.29 -5.13
C ASN A 34 22.35 16.78 -6.22
N GLY A 35 22.88 15.58 -6.03
CA GLY A 35 23.67 14.86 -7.01
C GLY A 35 22.79 14.13 -8.04
N GLU A 36 23.44 13.52 -9.03
CA GLU A 36 22.75 12.75 -10.09
C GLU A 36 22.22 11.41 -9.56
N GLU A 37 22.98 10.75 -8.68
CA GLU A 37 22.67 9.42 -8.15
C GLU A 37 21.96 9.45 -6.78
N GLY A 38 21.87 10.63 -6.15
CA GLY A 38 21.33 10.81 -4.80
C GLY A 38 21.70 12.16 -4.21
N ILE A 39 21.68 12.27 -2.88
CA ILE A 39 22.16 13.45 -2.17
C ILE A 39 23.64 13.28 -1.88
N ASP A 40 24.44 14.28 -2.25
CA ASP A 40 25.84 14.35 -1.87
C ASP A 40 25.96 15.17 -0.59
N LEU A 41 26.75 14.68 0.37
CA LEU A 41 27.00 15.33 1.64
C LEU A 41 28.44 15.80 1.70
N VAL A 42 28.66 17.02 2.19
CA VAL A 42 30.00 17.57 2.40
C VAL A 42 30.14 17.94 3.87
N TYR A 43 31.01 17.21 4.57
CA TYR A 43 31.39 17.49 5.95
C TYR A 43 32.62 18.38 5.96
N SER A 44 32.50 19.57 6.52
CA SER A 44 33.58 20.56 6.53
C SER A 44 34.17 20.70 7.93
N TYR A 45 35.49 20.59 8.02
CA TYR A 45 36.27 20.77 9.25
C TYR A 45 37.31 21.86 9.03
N GLN A 46 37.44 22.75 10.00
CA GLN A 46 38.50 23.76 10.01
C GLN A 46 39.61 23.30 10.94
N LYS A 47 40.80 23.19 10.35
CA LYS A 47 42.03 22.85 11.04
C LYS A 47 42.48 23.95 12.01
N THR A 48 43.28 23.57 12.99
CA THR A 48 43.81 24.48 14.00
C THR A 48 44.89 25.41 13.44
N ALA A 49 45.37 26.34 14.27
CA ALA A 49 46.34 27.36 13.86
C ALA A 49 47.68 26.77 13.38
N ASP A 50 48.16 25.74 14.06
CA ASP A 50 49.36 24.97 13.74
C ASP A 50 49.24 24.19 12.41
N GLN A 51 48.03 23.97 11.94
CA GLN A 51 47.70 23.36 10.66
C GLN A 51 47.29 24.40 9.59
N GLY A 52 47.51 25.69 9.87
CA GLY A 52 47.32 26.78 8.90
C GLY A 52 45.87 27.21 8.66
N TYR A 53 44.93 26.86 9.56
CA TYR A 53 43.50 27.16 9.43
C TYR A 53 42.87 26.67 8.11
N ALA A 54 43.43 25.61 7.52
CA ALA A 54 42.88 25.01 6.32
C ALA A 54 41.47 24.47 6.56
N VAL A 55 40.62 24.50 5.55
CA VAL A 55 39.32 23.83 5.57
C VAL A 55 39.44 22.54 4.78
N HIS A 56 39.15 21.43 5.44
CA HIS A 56 39.08 20.10 4.85
C HIS A 56 37.62 19.71 4.66
N ASN A 57 37.27 19.26 3.47
CA ASN A 57 35.93 18.85 3.10
C ASN A 57 35.95 17.36 2.76
N TYR A 58 35.11 16.59 3.44
CA TYR A 58 34.90 15.17 3.16
C TYR A 58 33.56 14.99 2.48
N ARG A 59 33.56 14.32 1.33
CA ARG A 59 32.38 14.15 0.48
C ARG A 59 31.91 12.71 0.50
N VAL A 60 30.62 12.55 0.70
CA VAL A 60 29.90 11.29 0.56
C VAL A 60 28.92 11.46 -0.59
N HIS A 61 29.01 10.61 -1.60
CA HIS A 61 28.21 10.73 -2.81
C HIS A 61 27.00 9.80 -2.82
N GLY A 62 25.92 10.22 -3.48
CA GLY A 62 24.83 9.33 -3.89
C GLY A 62 24.01 8.75 -2.73
N VAL A 63 23.86 9.47 -1.62
CA VAL A 63 23.04 9.01 -0.48
C VAL A 63 21.58 8.91 -0.91
N LYS A 64 21.00 7.72 -0.80
CA LYS A 64 19.61 7.45 -1.16
C LYS A 64 18.67 7.68 0.03
N PRO A 65 17.38 7.95 -0.20
CA PRO A 65 16.41 8.16 0.89
C PRO A 65 16.26 6.98 1.87
N GLU A 66 16.59 5.77 1.45
CA GLU A 66 16.59 4.56 2.27
C GLU A 66 17.93 4.27 2.95
N THR A 67 18.98 5.01 2.60
CA THR A 67 20.32 4.83 3.15
C THR A 67 20.42 5.57 4.47
N HIS A 68 20.74 4.82 5.51
CA HIS A 68 21.01 5.36 6.84
C HIS A 68 22.49 5.72 6.98
N ILE A 69 22.76 6.95 7.43
CA ILE A 69 24.11 7.42 7.73
C ILE A 69 24.26 7.67 9.24
N PRO A 70 25.44 7.43 9.82
CA PRO A 70 25.65 7.69 11.24
C PRO A 70 25.75 9.19 11.55
N SER A 71 25.20 9.61 12.68
CA SER A 71 25.39 10.97 13.21
C SER A 71 26.80 11.17 13.76
N VAL A 72 27.39 12.34 13.50
CA VAL A 72 28.68 12.76 14.09
C VAL A 72 28.51 13.51 15.42
N THR A 73 27.28 13.67 15.92
CA THR A 73 26.98 14.42 17.15
C THR A 73 27.61 13.86 18.41
N LYS A 74 28.01 12.57 18.40
CA LYS A 74 28.82 11.96 19.45
C LYS A 74 30.15 12.70 19.67
N PHE A 75 30.76 13.21 18.60
CA PHE A 75 32.01 13.98 18.66
C PHE A 75 31.74 15.48 18.60
N TYR A 76 30.79 15.90 17.76
CA TYR A 76 30.49 17.29 17.52
C TYR A 76 29.01 17.58 17.75
N LEU A 77 28.64 17.91 18.98
CA LEU A 77 27.24 18.23 19.31
C LEU A 77 26.64 19.29 18.37
N VAL A 78 27.45 20.27 17.93
CA VAL A 78 27.05 21.32 16.98
C VAL A 78 26.58 20.79 15.61
N ALA A 79 26.79 19.51 15.28
CA ALA A 79 26.31 18.90 14.05
C ALA A 79 24.78 18.70 14.02
N PHE A 80 24.12 18.66 15.20
CA PHE A 80 22.69 18.32 15.28
C PHE A 80 21.77 19.19 14.38
N PRO A 81 21.95 20.52 14.26
CA PRO A 81 21.08 21.34 13.41
C PRO A 81 21.23 20.97 11.94
N PHE A 82 22.47 20.69 11.50
CA PHE A 82 22.77 20.35 10.11
C PHE A 82 22.23 18.97 9.74
N GLU A 83 22.33 18.00 10.64
CA GLU A 83 21.81 16.64 10.41
C GLU A 83 20.27 16.63 10.39
N ASN A 84 19.63 17.38 11.28
CA ASN A 84 18.18 17.58 11.23
C ASN A 84 17.75 18.35 9.97
N GLU A 85 18.52 19.35 9.53
CA GLU A 85 18.28 20.05 8.26
C GLU A 85 18.39 19.10 7.05
N ALA A 86 19.42 18.26 7.00
CA ALA A 86 19.61 17.26 5.96
C ALA A 86 18.42 16.28 5.89
N HIS A 87 17.92 15.86 7.06
CA HIS A 87 16.73 15.04 7.15
C HIS A 87 15.47 15.78 6.65
N ASP A 88 15.18 16.97 7.18
CA ASP A 88 13.93 17.68 6.92
C ASP A 88 13.85 18.25 5.49
N LEU A 89 14.96 18.79 4.99
CA LEU A 89 14.99 19.49 3.70
C LEU A 89 15.32 18.57 2.53
N PHE A 90 16.22 17.60 2.74
CA PHE A 90 16.74 16.71 1.68
C PHE A 90 16.32 15.25 1.86
N GLY A 91 15.82 14.87 3.03
CA GLY A 91 15.28 13.53 3.26
C GLY A 91 16.30 12.46 3.56
N VAL A 92 17.52 12.85 3.93
CA VAL A 92 18.61 11.98 4.34
C VAL A 92 18.26 11.31 5.67
N GLN A 93 18.46 10.00 5.79
CA GLN A 93 18.23 9.29 7.06
C GLN A 93 19.52 9.32 7.87
N VAL A 94 19.50 10.04 9.00
CA VAL A 94 20.64 10.12 9.92
C VAL A 94 20.27 9.42 11.22
N ASP A 95 21.07 8.43 11.61
CA ASP A 95 20.85 7.64 12.82
C ASP A 95 21.59 8.24 14.02
N ASP A 96 21.03 8.05 15.21
CA ASP A 96 21.64 8.39 16.50
C ASP A 96 22.02 9.88 16.69
N ILE A 97 21.24 10.82 16.13
CA ILE A 97 21.41 12.25 16.40
C ILE A 97 21.18 12.54 17.89
N ALA A 98 22.15 13.18 18.55
CA ALA A 98 22.07 13.49 19.98
C ALA A 98 20.85 14.36 20.36
N ILE A 99 20.47 15.30 19.49
CA ILE A 99 19.27 16.12 19.62
C ILE A 99 18.45 15.97 18.33
N ASP A 100 17.62 14.94 18.31
CA ASP A 100 16.79 14.57 17.17
C ASP A 100 15.38 15.19 17.26
N PHE A 101 14.99 15.95 16.22
CA PHE A 101 13.66 16.52 16.08
C PHE A 101 12.72 15.65 15.25
N LYS A 102 13.17 14.51 14.72
CA LYS A 102 12.37 13.47 14.04
C LYS A 102 11.53 14.01 12.89
N GLY A 103 12.09 14.88 12.04
CA GLY A 103 11.32 15.52 10.97
C GLY A 103 10.66 16.86 11.36
N GLY A 104 10.90 17.35 12.57
CA GLY A 104 10.25 18.52 13.15
C GLY A 104 11.14 19.74 13.36
N PHE A 105 12.36 19.75 12.80
CA PHE A 105 13.30 20.85 12.95
C PHE A 105 12.86 22.07 12.13
N TYR A 106 12.40 21.84 10.90
CA TYR A 106 11.76 22.86 10.06
C TYR A 106 10.27 22.61 9.86
N LYS A 107 9.47 23.68 10.00
CA LYS A 107 8.08 23.67 9.54
C LYS A 107 8.04 23.88 8.03
N VAL A 108 8.15 22.80 7.28
CA VAL A 108 8.10 22.81 5.82
C VAL A 108 6.66 22.66 5.32
N ALA A 109 6.35 23.33 4.20
CA ALA A 109 5.03 23.25 3.57
C ALA A 109 4.82 21.95 2.76
N MET A 110 5.91 21.24 2.45
CA MET A 110 5.91 19.99 1.70
C MET A 110 7.09 19.11 2.15
N ASP A 111 6.98 17.81 1.94
CA ASP A 111 8.05 16.84 2.25
C ASP A 111 9.29 17.07 1.37
N LYS A 112 10.46 17.25 2.02
CA LYS A 112 11.78 17.36 1.39
C LYS A 112 11.83 18.45 0.30
N PRO A 113 11.59 19.73 0.64
CA PRO A 113 11.41 20.80 -0.33
C PRO A 113 12.63 21.07 -1.20
N MET A 114 13.84 20.76 -0.72
CA MET A 114 15.09 21.08 -1.43
C MET A 114 15.47 20.02 -2.46
N THR A 115 14.74 18.90 -2.57
CA THR A 115 15.00 17.85 -3.58
C THR A 115 14.25 18.04 -4.90
N VAL A 116 13.42 19.09 -5.02
CA VAL A 116 12.65 19.35 -6.26
C VAL A 116 13.46 20.27 -7.17
N ILE A 117 14.18 19.68 -8.13
CA ILE A 117 15.13 20.39 -8.99
C ILE A 117 14.43 20.98 -10.23
N SER A 118 13.35 20.36 -10.74
CA SER A 118 12.63 20.83 -11.93
C SER A 118 11.09 20.85 -11.81
N PRO A 119 10.39 21.69 -12.62
CA PRO A 119 8.93 21.67 -12.72
C PRO A 119 8.35 20.31 -13.12
N ALA A 120 9.09 19.53 -13.93
CA ALA A 120 8.68 18.18 -14.32
C ALA A 120 8.72 17.20 -13.13
N GLN A 121 9.76 17.27 -12.29
CA GLN A 121 9.84 16.49 -11.05
C GLN A 121 8.75 16.88 -10.05
N LYS A 122 8.40 18.17 -9.97
CA LYS A 122 7.27 18.65 -9.17
C LYS A 122 5.94 18.04 -9.65
N ALA A 123 5.67 18.11 -10.96
CA ALA A 123 4.46 17.54 -11.54
C ALA A 123 4.38 16.01 -11.38
N ALA A 124 5.51 15.32 -11.49
CA ALA A 124 5.61 13.88 -11.26
C ALA A 124 5.31 13.51 -9.80
N ARG A 125 5.89 14.23 -8.82
CA ARG A 125 5.58 14.04 -7.39
C ARG A 125 4.13 14.34 -7.06
N GLU A 126 3.55 15.42 -7.58
CA GLU A 126 2.13 15.73 -7.36
C GLU A 126 1.20 14.64 -7.91
N LYS A 127 1.54 14.07 -9.09
CA LYS A 127 0.80 12.95 -9.67
C LYS A 127 0.96 11.68 -8.82
N ALA A 128 2.17 11.38 -8.34
CA ALA A 128 2.44 10.26 -7.47
C ALA A 128 1.73 10.38 -6.12
N ALA A 129 1.72 11.58 -5.51
CA ALA A 129 1.02 11.86 -4.26
C ALA A 129 -0.50 11.71 -4.42
N LYS A 130 -1.10 12.21 -5.51
CA LYS A 130 -2.52 11.97 -5.81
C LYS A 130 -2.85 10.50 -5.98
N LEU A 131 -1.97 9.73 -6.62
CA LEU A 131 -2.13 8.28 -6.77
C LEU A 131 -1.99 7.54 -5.43
N ALA A 132 -1.03 7.93 -4.59
CA ALA A 132 -0.85 7.38 -3.25
C ALA A 132 -2.05 7.70 -2.34
N ALA A 133 -2.54 8.94 -2.34
CA ALA A 133 -3.74 9.34 -1.61
C ALA A 133 -4.98 8.57 -2.09
N ALA A 134 -5.13 8.36 -3.39
CA ALA A 134 -6.21 7.56 -3.94
C ALA A 134 -6.11 6.07 -3.53
N LYS A 135 -4.90 5.50 -3.49
CA LYS A 135 -4.66 4.14 -3.00
C LYS A 135 -4.91 4.02 -1.49
N ALA A 136 -4.44 4.98 -0.69
CA ALA A 136 -4.66 5.03 0.75
C ALA A 136 -6.16 5.18 1.09
N ALA A 137 -6.89 6.02 0.36
CA ALA A 137 -8.34 6.17 0.51
C ALA A 137 -9.10 4.87 0.15
N LYS A 138 -8.66 4.15 -0.89
CA LYS A 138 -9.22 2.83 -1.22
C LYS A 138 -8.89 1.78 -0.16
N ALA A 139 -7.66 1.76 0.36
CA ALA A 139 -7.25 0.86 1.43
C ALA A 139 -8.00 1.16 2.74
N ALA A 140 -8.20 2.43 3.08
CA ALA A 140 -8.98 2.84 4.25
C ALA A 140 -10.46 2.44 4.12
N LYS A 141 -11.06 2.58 2.93
CA LYS A 141 -12.41 2.06 2.67
C LYS A 141 -12.48 0.54 2.79
N ALA A 142 -11.51 -0.19 2.24
CA ALA A 142 -11.45 -1.65 2.36
C ALA A 142 -11.25 -2.10 3.81
N ALA A 143 -10.44 -1.38 4.59
CA ALA A 143 -10.24 -1.63 6.02
C ALA A 143 -11.49 -1.33 6.85
N GLN A 144 -12.23 -0.26 6.53
CA GLN A 144 -13.53 0.03 7.15
C GLN A 144 -14.60 -1.03 6.79
N GLU A 145 -14.63 -1.51 5.55
CA GLU A 145 -15.51 -2.61 5.12
C GLU A 145 -15.15 -3.95 5.79
N ALA A 146 -13.85 -4.22 5.99
CA ALA A 146 -13.38 -5.40 6.72
C ALA A 146 -13.69 -5.30 8.23
N ALA A 147 -13.50 -4.13 8.84
CA ALA A 147 -13.80 -3.90 10.25
C ALA A 147 -15.32 -3.94 10.55
N SER A 148 -16.14 -3.43 9.63
CA SER A 148 -17.60 -3.54 9.75
C SER A 148 -18.11 -4.96 9.54
N LYS A 149 -17.47 -5.77 8.67
CA LYS A 149 -17.72 -7.21 8.60
C LYS A 149 -17.27 -7.95 9.87
N ALA A 150 -16.10 -7.65 10.42
CA ALA A 150 -15.62 -8.30 11.64
C ALA A 150 -16.50 -7.99 12.87
N LYS A 151 -17.04 -6.77 12.97
CA LYS A 151 -17.97 -6.38 14.05
C LYS A 151 -19.34 -7.05 13.95
N ALA A 152 -19.72 -7.55 12.77
CA ALA A 152 -20.94 -8.34 12.56
C ALA A 152 -20.79 -9.82 12.97
N VAL A 153 -19.56 -10.30 13.22
CA VAL A 153 -19.30 -11.72 13.60
C VAL A 153 -19.19 -11.91 15.12
N ALA A 154 -19.15 -10.83 15.90
CA ALA A 154 -19.05 -10.89 17.38
C ALA A 154 -20.42 -11.01 18.10
N GLY A 155 -21.53 -11.13 17.37
CA GLY A 155 -22.86 -11.43 17.92
C GLY A 155 -23.27 -12.87 17.63
N GLU A 156 -23.26 -13.69 18.68
CA GLU A 156 -23.90 -14.99 18.89
C GLU A 156 -24.28 -15.90 17.70
N GLY A 157 -23.78 -17.14 17.77
CA GLY A 157 -24.65 -18.31 17.90
C GLY A 157 -25.59 -18.65 16.74
N ALA A 158 -25.22 -19.68 15.99
CA ALA A 158 -26.07 -20.59 15.21
C ALA A 158 -27.51 -20.13 14.93
N GLN A 159 -27.75 -19.42 13.82
CA GLN A 159 -29.08 -19.35 13.20
C GLN A 159 -29.00 -19.33 11.67
N VAL A 160 -30.03 -19.95 11.10
CA VAL A 160 -30.34 -20.08 9.67
C VAL A 160 -30.20 -18.74 8.94
N ALA A 161 -29.73 -18.77 7.68
CA ALA A 161 -29.54 -17.60 6.82
C ALA A 161 -30.72 -16.59 6.92
N PRO A 162 -30.49 -15.32 7.29
CA PRO A 162 -31.58 -14.39 7.48
C PRO A 162 -32.11 -13.92 6.12
N ALA A 163 -33.44 -13.92 5.98
CA ALA A 163 -34.12 -13.16 4.94
C ALA A 163 -33.73 -11.68 5.07
N ILE A 164 -33.46 -11.02 3.94
CA ILE A 164 -33.09 -9.61 3.91
C ILE A 164 -34.28 -8.77 4.40
N ASP A 165 -34.13 -8.05 5.52
CA ASP A 165 -35.09 -7.07 6.01
C ASP A 165 -35.09 -5.83 5.11
N TRP A 166 -36.00 -5.83 4.15
CA TRP A 166 -36.06 -4.81 3.12
C TRP A 166 -36.65 -3.48 3.61
N GLU A 167 -37.39 -3.48 4.73
CA GLU A 167 -37.92 -2.27 5.35
C GLU A 167 -36.80 -1.47 6.03
N ALA A 168 -35.89 -2.16 6.72
CA ALA A 168 -34.70 -1.54 7.30
C ALA A 168 -33.75 -0.94 6.24
N GLU A 169 -33.62 -1.59 5.07
CA GLU A 169 -32.84 -1.05 3.96
C GLU A 169 -33.53 0.14 3.27
N ARG A 170 -34.87 0.13 3.18
CA ARG A 170 -35.65 1.27 2.66
C ARG A 170 -35.47 2.52 3.52
N ALA A 171 -35.53 2.38 4.84
CA ALA A 171 -35.33 3.50 5.77
C ALA A 171 -33.94 4.15 5.62
N LYS A 172 -32.89 3.35 5.36
CA LYS A 172 -31.54 3.88 5.10
C LYS A 172 -31.43 4.58 3.75
N VAL A 173 -32.15 4.12 2.73
CA VAL A 173 -32.19 4.76 1.41
C VAL A 173 -32.99 6.07 1.46
N GLU A 174 -34.09 6.11 2.19
CA GLU A 174 -34.87 7.32 2.44
C GLU A 174 -34.07 8.38 3.21
N ALA A 175 -33.33 7.99 4.25
CA ALA A 175 -32.43 8.89 4.98
C ALA A 175 -31.31 9.46 4.09
N LYS A 176 -30.85 8.71 3.08
CA LYS A 176 -29.88 9.19 2.08
C LYS A 176 -30.51 10.07 1.02
N CYS A 177 -31.79 9.84 0.69
CA CYS A 177 -32.54 10.68 -0.24
C CYS A 177 -32.93 12.04 0.36
N ALA A 178 -33.03 12.15 1.68
CA ALA A 178 -33.31 13.42 2.38
C ALA A 178 -32.26 14.52 2.14
N ASN A 179 -31.04 14.14 1.73
CA ASN A 179 -29.94 15.08 1.43
C ASN A 179 -29.71 15.30 -0.08
N LEU A 180 -30.61 14.79 -0.94
CA LEU A 180 -30.50 14.89 -2.40
C LEU A 180 -31.61 15.78 -2.99
N ASP A 181 -31.35 16.35 -4.17
CA ASP A 181 -32.40 17.02 -4.94
C ASP A 181 -33.52 16.04 -5.34
N ALA A 182 -34.73 16.55 -5.53
CA ALA A 182 -35.94 15.75 -5.74
C ALA A 182 -35.83 14.77 -6.93
N ASP A 183 -35.16 15.19 -8.01
CA ASP A 183 -34.96 14.35 -9.21
C ASP A 183 -33.98 13.20 -8.96
N LYS A 184 -32.91 13.42 -8.18
CA LYS A 184 -31.97 12.37 -7.79
C LYS A 184 -32.53 11.44 -6.71
N ALA A 185 -33.27 11.98 -5.75
CA ALA A 185 -33.97 11.19 -4.73
C ALA A 185 -34.96 10.21 -5.38
N ALA A 186 -35.76 10.67 -6.35
CA ALA A 186 -36.70 9.83 -7.10
C ALA A 186 -35.99 8.70 -7.86
N LYS A 187 -34.86 8.98 -8.51
CA LYS A 187 -34.06 7.96 -9.23
C LYS A 187 -33.46 6.92 -8.30
N VAL A 188 -32.99 7.33 -7.12
CA VAL A 188 -32.40 6.42 -6.13
C VAL A 188 -33.46 5.52 -5.51
N MET A 189 -34.65 6.04 -5.19
CA MET A 189 -35.78 5.24 -4.71
C MET A 189 -36.29 4.24 -5.77
N ALA A 190 -36.43 4.69 -7.03
CA ALA A 190 -36.86 3.81 -8.13
C ALA A 190 -35.86 2.66 -8.38
N ALA A 191 -34.55 2.94 -8.32
CA ALA A 191 -33.52 1.93 -8.46
C ALA A 191 -33.52 0.93 -7.28
N PHE A 192 -33.79 1.40 -6.07
CA PHE A 192 -33.90 0.57 -4.88
C PHE A 192 -35.14 -0.35 -4.93
N GLU A 193 -36.29 0.16 -5.34
CA GLU A 193 -37.51 -0.63 -5.54
C GLU A 193 -37.36 -1.67 -6.66
N ALA A 194 -36.67 -1.33 -7.75
CA ALA A 194 -36.36 -2.29 -8.82
C ALA A 194 -35.44 -3.41 -8.32
N LYS A 195 -34.44 -3.07 -7.49
CA LYS A 195 -33.54 -4.03 -6.86
C LYS A 195 -34.28 -4.91 -5.85
N MET A 196 -35.25 -4.36 -5.11
CA MET A 196 -36.15 -5.11 -4.23
C MET A 196 -36.93 -6.14 -5.00
N LYS A 197 -37.65 -5.70 -6.04
CA LYS A 197 -38.51 -6.57 -6.84
C LYS A 197 -37.72 -7.68 -7.50
N LYS A 198 -36.50 -7.38 -7.97
CA LYS A 198 -35.60 -8.39 -8.52
C LYS A 198 -35.16 -9.41 -7.46
N ALA A 199 -34.75 -8.95 -6.28
CA ALA A 199 -34.34 -9.83 -5.18
C ALA A 199 -35.51 -10.69 -4.65
N GLN A 200 -36.72 -10.12 -4.55
CA GLN A 200 -37.93 -10.85 -4.18
C GLN A 200 -38.36 -11.84 -5.27
N ALA A 201 -38.20 -11.50 -6.56
CA ALA A 201 -38.46 -12.43 -7.65
C ALA A 201 -37.42 -13.57 -7.72
N GLU A 202 -36.16 -13.29 -7.39
CA GLU A 202 -35.10 -14.30 -7.28
C GLU A 202 -35.29 -15.19 -6.05
N ALA A 203 -35.77 -14.64 -4.93
CA ALA A 203 -36.15 -15.40 -3.73
C ALA A 203 -37.42 -16.24 -3.95
N ALA A 204 -38.41 -15.73 -4.68
CA ALA A 204 -39.60 -16.49 -5.07
C ALA A 204 -39.24 -17.66 -6.00
N LYS A 205 -38.27 -17.46 -6.91
CA LYS A 205 -37.69 -18.55 -7.73
C LYS A 205 -36.86 -19.57 -6.93
N ALA A 206 -36.43 -19.21 -5.73
CA ALA A 206 -35.71 -20.11 -4.81
C ALA A 206 -36.65 -20.82 -3.82
N ALA A 207 -37.86 -20.28 -3.60
CA ALA A 207 -38.88 -20.82 -2.69
C ALA A 207 -39.85 -21.78 -3.40
N ASP A 208 -40.04 -21.67 -4.71
CA ASP A 208 -40.60 -22.74 -5.55
C ASP A 208 -39.46 -23.73 -5.85
N GLY A 209 -39.57 -24.97 -5.38
CA GLY A 209 -38.52 -25.97 -5.49
C GLY A 209 -37.95 -26.09 -6.92
N LYS A 210 -36.61 -26.16 -7.04
CA LYS A 210 -35.92 -26.48 -8.30
C LYS A 210 -36.63 -27.67 -8.99
N PRO A 211 -36.97 -27.60 -10.29
CA PRO A 211 -37.31 -28.82 -11.00
C PRO A 211 -36.10 -29.76 -10.91
N ALA A 212 -36.36 -31.04 -10.66
CA ALA A 212 -35.35 -32.08 -10.75
C ALA A 212 -34.62 -31.94 -12.09
N VAL A 213 -33.28 -31.92 -12.07
CA VAL A 213 -32.50 -31.85 -13.30
C VAL A 213 -32.75 -33.15 -14.06
N ASP A 214 -33.36 -33.04 -15.24
CA ASP A 214 -33.57 -34.17 -16.15
C ASP A 214 -32.22 -34.57 -16.77
N TRP A 215 -31.54 -35.50 -16.08
CA TRP A 215 -30.22 -35.96 -16.47
C TRP A 215 -30.22 -36.79 -17.75
N GLU A 216 -31.37 -37.33 -18.18
CA GLU A 216 -31.51 -38.04 -19.46
C GLU A 216 -31.48 -37.04 -20.61
N ALA A 217 -32.17 -35.91 -20.49
CA ALA A 217 -32.12 -34.82 -21.47
C ALA A 217 -30.73 -34.17 -21.57
N GLU A 218 -29.99 -34.07 -20.48
CA GLU A 218 -28.59 -33.59 -20.49
C GLU A 218 -27.63 -34.64 -21.09
N ARG A 219 -27.84 -35.94 -20.82
CA ARG A 219 -27.06 -37.04 -21.43
C ARG A 219 -27.18 -37.02 -22.95
N ALA A 220 -28.40 -36.88 -23.48
CA ALA A 220 -28.64 -36.83 -24.93
C ALA A 220 -27.90 -35.67 -25.62
N LYS A 221 -27.78 -34.50 -24.95
CA LYS A 221 -26.99 -33.37 -25.47
C LYS A 221 -25.48 -33.62 -25.43
N VAL A 222 -25.00 -34.33 -24.42
CA VAL A 222 -23.57 -34.67 -24.29
C VAL A 222 -23.20 -35.75 -25.31
N GLU A 223 -24.05 -36.74 -25.53
CA GLU A 223 -23.89 -37.75 -26.58
C GLU A 223 -23.90 -37.13 -27.99
N GLY A 224 -24.82 -36.19 -28.25
CA GLY A 224 -24.83 -35.44 -29.51
C GLY A 224 -23.55 -34.61 -29.75
N LYS A 225 -22.90 -34.13 -28.69
CA LYS A 225 -21.59 -33.46 -28.78
C LYS A 225 -20.45 -34.45 -28.98
N CYS A 226 -20.55 -35.64 -28.38
CA CYS A 226 -19.57 -36.72 -28.53
C CYS A 226 -19.55 -37.32 -29.94
N ALA A 227 -20.66 -37.30 -30.67
CA ALA A 227 -20.73 -37.75 -32.07
C ALA A 227 -19.80 -37.00 -33.03
N ASN A 228 -19.38 -35.77 -32.68
CA ASN A 228 -18.47 -34.94 -33.47
C ASN A 228 -17.02 -34.94 -32.95
N LEU A 229 -16.69 -35.80 -31.99
CA LEU A 229 -15.38 -35.89 -31.35
C LEU A 229 -14.67 -37.21 -31.71
N PRO A 230 -13.32 -37.23 -31.77
CA PRO A 230 -12.56 -38.49 -31.85
C PRO A 230 -12.90 -39.40 -30.68
N GLU A 231 -12.93 -40.72 -30.90
CA GLU A 231 -13.41 -41.71 -29.91
C GLU A 231 -12.74 -41.58 -28.53
N ASP A 232 -11.44 -41.27 -28.46
CA ASP A 232 -10.71 -41.07 -27.20
C ASP A 232 -11.25 -39.87 -26.39
N LYS A 233 -11.66 -38.80 -27.08
CA LYS A 233 -12.17 -37.57 -26.45
C LYS A 233 -13.64 -37.71 -26.09
N ALA A 234 -14.41 -38.38 -26.94
CA ALA A 234 -15.81 -38.71 -26.65
C ALA A 234 -15.92 -39.55 -25.37
N ALA A 235 -15.06 -40.58 -25.22
CA ALA A 235 -15.02 -41.42 -24.02
C ALA A 235 -14.69 -40.63 -22.75
N LYS A 236 -13.73 -39.69 -22.81
CA LYS A 236 -13.37 -38.83 -21.67
C LYS A 236 -14.50 -37.88 -21.27
N VAL A 237 -15.21 -37.31 -22.26
CA VAL A 237 -16.32 -36.39 -22.01
C VAL A 237 -17.52 -37.11 -21.38
N MET A 238 -17.84 -38.33 -21.85
CA MET A 238 -18.88 -39.17 -21.25
C MET A 238 -18.52 -39.60 -19.82
N ALA A 239 -17.28 -40.05 -19.58
CA ALA A 239 -16.84 -40.44 -18.24
C ALA A 239 -16.89 -39.27 -17.23
N ALA A 240 -16.50 -38.07 -17.66
CA ALA A 240 -16.59 -36.86 -16.83
C ALA A 240 -18.06 -36.45 -16.55
N PHE A 241 -18.94 -36.64 -17.52
CA PHE A 241 -20.37 -36.37 -17.35
C PHE A 241 -21.00 -37.37 -16.36
N GLU A 242 -20.69 -38.66 -16.45
CA GLU A 242 -21.20 -39.68 -15.52
C GLU A 242 -20.67 -39.49 -14.09
N ALA A 243 -19.40 -39.11 -13.92
CA ALA A 243 -18.85 -38.77 -12.61
C ALA A 243 -19.57 -37.56 -11.98
N LYS A 244 -19.95 -36.57 -12.80
CA LYS A 244 -20.71 -35.39 -12.36
C LYS A 244 -22.15 -35.73 -11.98
N VAL A 245 -22.81 -36.60 -12.76
CA VAL A 245 -24.15 -37.11 -12.43
C VAL A 245 -24.12 -37.89 -11.12
N ARG A 246 -23.12 -38.76 -10.93
CA ARG A 246 -22.92 -39.54 -9.69
C ARG A 246 -22.67 -38.64 -8.46
N ALA A 247 -21.87 -37.59 -8.61
CA ALA A 247 -21.63 -36.61 -7.54
C ALA A 247 -22.88 -35.78 -7.20
N ALA A 248 -23.72 -35.49 -8.20
CA ALA A 248 -24.96 -34.74 -8.01
C ALA A 248 -26.11 -35.59 -7.47
N GLN A 249 -26.13 -36.90 -7.76
CA GLN A 249 -27.14 -37.85 -7.30
C GLN A 249 -26.77 -38.56 -5.99
N GLY A 250 -25.52 -38.42 -5.52
CA GLY A 250 -25.06 -38.92 -4.22
C GLY A 250 -25.00 -40.44 -4.17
N ASP A 251 -23.88 -41.04 -4.57
CA ASP A 251 -23.71 -42.49 -4.47
C ASP A 251 -23.32 -42.93 -3.06
N ALA A 252 -24.29 -43.55 -2.39
CA ALA A 252 -24.11 -44.39 -1.22
C ALA A 252 -23.59 -45.78 -1.64
N SER A 253 -22.30 -45.92 -1.93
CA SER A 253 -21.66 -47.23 -2.02
C SER A 253 -20.13 -47.18 -1.86
N ALA A 254 -19.67 -47.09 -0.61
CA ALA A 254 -18.34 -47.51 -0.16
C ALA A 254 -18.26 -47.59 1.38
N LYS A 255 -19.00 -48.53 1.98
CA LYS A 255 -18.68 -49.08 3.32
C LYS A 255 -18.92 -50.60 3.27
N GLY A 256 -17.84 -51.34 3.07
CA GLY A 256 -17.78 -52.79 3.16
C GLY A 256 -16.32 -53.24 3.22
N GLY A 257 -15.93 -53.85 4.35
CA GLY A 257 -14.57 -54.30 4.69
C GLY A 257 -13.83 -53.26 5.54
N GLU A 258 -13.49 -53.50 6.79
CA GLU A 258 -13.39 -54.71 7.64
C GLU A 258 -13.64 -54.29 9.09
#